data_AF-A0A6G6Y5S3-F1
#
_entry.id   AF-A0A6G6Y5S3-F1
#
_cell.length_a   1.000
_cell.length_b   1.000
_cell.length_c   1.000
_cell.angle_alpha   90.00
_cell.angle_beta   90.00
_cell.angle_gamma   90.00
#
_symmetry.space_group_name_H-M   'P 1'
#
loop_
_entity.id
_entity.type
_entity.pdbx_description
1 polymer ?
#
loop_
_entity_poly.entity_id
_entity_poly.type
_entity_poly.pdbx_seq_one_letter_code
_entity_poly.pdbx_strand_id
1 'polypeptide(L)' 'MSNLLRRLGCMVGKHHRSRRLARLDPRDGQIFSQCTHCGVQMKRVSKGNWTVAR' A
#
# COMPACT_ATOMS: atom_id res chain seq x y z
N MET A 1 5.59 3.70 -20.58
CA MET A 1 6.89 3.75 -19.87
C MET A 1 6.61 3.79 -18.36
N SER A 2 6.86 2.83 -17.47
CA SER A 2 7.43 1.48 -17.52
C SER A 2 6.90 0.81 -16.24
N ASN A 3 5.82 0.02 -16.32
CA ASN A 3 5.26 -0.71 -15.15
C ASN A 3 6.31 -1.59 -14.45
N LEU A 4 7.36 -1.98 -15.19
CA LEU A 4 8.49 -2.76 -14.72
C LEU A 4 9.36 -2.02 -13.69
N LEU A 5 9.73 -0.76 -13.94
CA LEU A 5 10.54 0.05 -13.00
C LEU A 5 9.78 0.34 -11.70
N ARG A 6 8.45 0.53 -11.79
CA ARG A 6 7.60 0.73 -10.60
C ARG A 6 7.45 -0.53 -9.76
N ARG A 7 7.49 -1.72 -10.39
CA ARG A 7 7.56 -3.02 -9.70
C ARG A 7 8.93 -3.25 -9.05
N LEU A 8 10.03 -2.83 -9.68
CA LEU A 8 11.36 -2.89 -9.07
C LEU A 8 11.45 -2.02 -7.80
N GLY A 9 10.84 -0.83 -7.81
CA GLY A 9 10.72 -0.01 -6.60
C GLY A 9 10.05 -0.73 -5.44
N CYS A 10 9.09 -1.62 -5.72
CA CYS A 10 8.44 -2.43 -4.69
C CYS A 10 9.39 -3.46 -4.08
N MET A 11 10.35 -4.01 -4.84
CA MET A 11 11.35 -4.94 -4.30
C MET A 11 12.32 -4.24 -3.34
N VAL A 12 12.58 -2.95 -3.54
CA VAL A 12 13.41 -2.11 -2.64
C VAL A 12 12.56 -1.49 -1.50
N GLY A 13 11.33 -1.96 -1.30
CA GLY A 13 10.44 -1.50 -0.23
C GLY A 13 9.69 -0.18 -0.50
N LYS A 14 9.84 0.43 -1.69
CA LYS A 14 9.08 1.62 -2.08
C LYS A 14 7.73 1.23 -2.66
N HIS A 15 6.70 1.26 -1.83
CA HIS A 15 5.33 0.96 -2.23
C HIS A 15 4.48 2.22 -2.45
N HIS A 16 3.59 2.16 -3.43
CA HIS A 16 2.60 3.21 -3.70
C HIS A 16 1.21 2.70 -3.36
N ARG A 17 0.55 3.36 -2.39
CA ARG A 17 -0.82 3.00 -1.98
C ARG A 17 -1.83 3.21 -3.10
N SER A 18 -2.78 2.30 -3.21
CA SER A 18 -3.96 2.47 -4.06
C SER A 18 -5.06 3.20 -3.30
N ARG A 19 -5.33 4.46 -3.70
CA ARG A 19 -6.44 5.24 -3.12
C ARG A 19 -7.80 4.57 -3.36
N ARG A 20 -7.95 3.88 -4.49
CA ARG A 20 -9.19 3.15 -4.85
C ARG A 20 -9.44 1.92 -3.98
N LEU A 21 -8.39 1.27 -3.50
CA LEU A 21 -8.48 0.04 -2.70
C LEU A 21 -8.34 0.32 -1.20
N ALA A 22 -8.32 1.60 -0.79
CA ALA A 22 -8.24 1.96 0.62
C ALA A 22 -9.59 1.67 1.30
N ARG A 23 -9.58 0.83 2.34
CA ARG A 23 -10.77 0.42 3.10
C ARG A 23 -10.50 0.49 4.60
N LEU A 24 -11.52 0.90 5.37
CA LEU A 24 -11.50 0.84 6.82
C LEU A 24 -11.84 -0.58 7.26
N ASP A 25 -11.04 -1.17 8.13
CA ASP A 25 -11.36 -2.41 8.80
C ASP A 25 -12.30 -2.11 9.98
N PRO A 26 -13.54 -2.64 9.97
CA PRO A 26 -14.52 -2.38 11.01
C PRO A 26 -14.15 -3.02 12.36
N ARG A 27 -13.20 -3.95 12.42
CA ARG A 27 -12.81 -4.62 13.67
C ARG A 27 -11.86 -3.79 14.50
N ASP A 28 -10.84 -3.24 13.86
CA ASP A 28 -9.73 -2.56 14.55
C ASP A 28 -9.71 -1.04 14.28
N GLY A 29 -10.62 -0.53 13.46
CA GLY A 29 -10.61 0.87 13.01
C GLY A 29 -9.38 1.24 12.17
N GLN A 30 -8.59 0.24 11.74
CA GLN A 30 -7.40 0.44 10.93
C GLN A 30 -7.76 0.60 9.46
N ILE A 31 -7.05 1.48 8.75
CA ILE A 31 -7.26 1.66 7.31
C ILE A 31 -6.22 0.85 6.56
N PHE A 32 -6.69 -0.09 5.74
CA PHE A 32 -5.86 -0.90 4.87
C PHE A 32 -5.98 -0.43 3.41
N SER A 33 -4.97 -0.76 2.62
CA SER A 33 -4.91 -0.55 1.18
C SER A 33 -3.99 -1.62 0.58
N GLN A 34 -3.74 -1.53 -0.71
CA GLN A 34 -2.78 -2.37 -1.42
C GLN A 34 -1.88 -1.51 -2.29
N CYS A 35 -0.66 -2.00 -2.55
CA CYS A 35 0.21 -1.33 -3.50
C CYS A 35 -0.35 -1.44 -4.93
N THR A 36 -0.40 -0.33 -5.66
CA THR A 36 -0.88 -0.30 -7.07
C THR A 36 -0.04 -1.11 -8.05
N HIS A 37 1.17 -1.53 -7.67
CA HIS A 37 2.13 -2.18 -8.57
C HIS A 37 2.38 -3.65 -8.25
N CYS A 38 2.52 -4.00 -6.96
CA CYS A 38 2.79 -5.36 -6.51
C CYS A 38 1.64 -5.97 -5.70
N GLY A 39 0.59 -5.22 -5.36
CA GLY A 39 -0.57 -5.74 -4.62
C GLY A 39 -0.32 -5.99 -3.13
N VAL A 40 0.90 -5.78 -2.61
CA VAL A 40 1.18 -6.01 -1.18
C VAL A 40 0.23 -5.20 -0.30
N GLN A 41 -0.24 -5.81 0.77
CA GLN A 41 -1.15 -5.17 1.70
C GLN A 41 -0.43 -4.10 2.51
N MET A 42 -1.06 -2.94 2.67
CA MET A 42 -0.52 -1.81 3.39
C MET A 42 -1.53 -1.35 4.44
N LYS A 43 -1.04 -0.99 5.63
CA LYS A 43 -1.85 -0.36 6.68
C LYS A 43 -1.44 1.08 6.89
N ARG A 44 -2.41 1.93 7.20
CA ARG A 44 -2.19 3.34 7.50
C ARG A 44 -1.73 3.47 8.95
N VAL A 45 -0.52 3.97 9.13
CA VAL A 45 0.07 4.20 10.47
C VAL A 45 -0.34 5.58 10.99
N SER A 46 -0.36 6.59 10.10
CA SER A 46 -0.86 7.92 10.43
C SER A 46 -1.39 8.65 9.19
N LYS A 47 -1.83 9.91 9.33
CA LYS A 47 -2.35 10.68 8.19
C LYS A 47 -1.25 10.90 7.14
N GLY A 48 -1.38 10.21 6.01
CA GLY A 48 -0.41 10.26 4.91
C GLY A 48 0.65 9.17 4.94
N ASN A 49 0.88 8.52 6.10
CA ASN A 49 1.90 7.49 6.26
C ASN A 49 1.31 6.07 6.22
N TRP A 50 1.93 5.22 5.42
CA TRP A 50 1.50 3.84 5.17
C TRP A 50 2.70 2.92 5.28
N THR A 51 2.49 1.77 5.90
CA THR A 51 3.51 0.71 6.01
C THR A 51 2.94 -0.60 5.46
N VAL A 52 3.82 -1.52 5.09
CA VAL A 52 3.41 -2.87 4.70
C VAL A 52 2.80 -3.57 5.92
N ALA A 53 1.61 -4.14 5.76
CA ALA A 53 1.02 -5.01 6.76
C ALA A 53 1.68 -6.38 6.60
N ARG A 54 2.66 -6.68 7.46
CA ARG A 54 3.23 -8.03 7.62
C ARG A 54 2.31 -8.86 8.50
#